data_AF-A0AAD3XLF5-F1
#
_entry.id   AF-A0AAD3XLF5-F1
#
_cell.length_a   1.000
_cell.length_b   1.000
_cell.length_c   1.000
_cell.angle_alpha   90.00
_cell.angle_beta   90.00
_cell.angle_gamma   90.00
#
_symmetry.space_group_name_H-M   'P 1'
#
loop_
_entity.id
_entity.type
_entity.pdbx_description
1 polymer ?
#
loop_
_entity_poly.entity_id
_entity_poly.type
_entity_poly.pdbx_seq_one_letter_code
_entity_poly.pdbx_strand_id
1 'polypeptide(L)'
;MALFHLMVFLVAFLSINHVLEASEGDAEPIYRACVEHCEKTGCVQSACFQHCNFTSGGWNHQEPLYLRWKQWDCRNVCRYHCMLVREEERKKLGVKPVKYHGKWPFRRVYGIQEPVSVALSTLNLAMQFHGWISFSSLYTTRCL
;
A
#
# COMPACT_ATOMS: atom_id res chain seq x y z
N MET A 1 22.80 -22.17 -39.09
CA MET A 1 22.34 -22.92 -37.89
C MET A 1 22.43 -22.05 -36.63
N ALA A 2 23.63 -21.70 -36.15
CA ALA A 2 23.80 -20.93 -34.90
C ALA A 2 23.13 -19.54 -34.89
N LEU A 3 23.21 -18.79 -35.99
CA LEU A 3 22.56 -17.47 -36.13
C LEU A 3 21.03 -17.54 -36.05
N PHE A 4 20.42 -18.60 -36.60
CA PHE A 4 18.97 -18.78 -36.54
C PHE A 4 18.51 -19.11 -35.11
N HIS A 5 19.26 -19.96 -34.39
CA HIS A 5 18.98 -20.22 -32.97
C HIS A 5 19.17 -18.98 -32.10
N LEU A 6 20.17 -18.15 -32.37
CA LEU A 6 20.38 -16.88 -31.66
C LEU A 6 19.20 -15.92 -31.88
N MET A 7 18.72 -15.80 -33.12
CA MET A 7 17.57 -14.96 -33.46
C MET A 7 16.28 -15.47 -32.81
N VAL A 8 16.04 -16.78 -32.81
CA VAL A 8 14.90 -17.41 -32.11
C VAL A 8 14.98 -17.16 -30.60
N PHE A 9 16.18 -17.28 -30.01
CA PHE A 9 16.39 -17.04 -28.59
C PHE A 9 16.18 -15.57 -28.20
N LEU A 10 16.63 -14.62 -29.03
CA LEU A 10 16.39 -13.19 -28.84
C LEU A 10 14.91 -12.83 -28.95
N VAL A 11 14.19 -13.36 -29.94
CA VAL A 11 12.74 -13.14 -30.09
C VAL A 11 11.97 -13.74 -28.90
N ALA A 12 12.35 -14.95 -28.46
CA ALA A 12 11.77 -15.58 -27.27
C ALA A 12 12.03 -14.72 -26.01
N PHE A 13 13.27 -14.24 -25.81
CA PHE A 13 13.61 -13.38 -24.69
C PHE A 13 12.84 -12.05 -24.72
N LEU A 14 12.73 -11.41 -25.88
CA LEU A 14 11.95 -10.17 -26.05
C LEU A 14 10.45 -10.37 -25.79
N SER A 15 9.90 -11.53 -26.14
CA SER A 15 8.50 -11.85 -25.88
C SER A 15 8.17 -12.09 -24.40
N ILE A 16 9.14 -12.56 -23.60
CA ILE A 16 8.99 -12.73 -22.14
C ILE A 16 8.97 -11.37 -21.42
N ASN A 17 9.59 -10.34 -22.00
CA ASN A 17 9.65 -8.99 -21.40
C ASN A 17 8.39 -8.14 -21.66
N HIS A 18 7.41 -8.64 -22.44
CA HIS A 18 6.36 -7.80 -23.01
C HIS A 18 5.08 -7.64 -22.16
N VAL A 19 5.14 -7.85 -20.85
CA VAL A 19 4.03 -7.51 -19.94
C VAL A 19 4.55 -6.80 -18.69
N LEU A 20 5.16 -5.63 -18.90
CA LEU A 20 5.15 -4.59 -17.86
C LEU A 20 3.83 -3.85 -17.97
N GLU A 21 2.72 -4.50 -17.60
CA GLU A 21 1.47 -3.77 -17.35
C GLU A 21 1.70 -2.86 -16.16
N ALA A 22 2.04 -1.60 -16.44
CA ALA A 22 1.87 -0.53 -15.48
C ALA A 22 0.38 -0.48 -15.11
N SER A 23 0.10 -0.36 -13.82
CA SER A 23 -1.27 -0.33 -13.30
C SER A 23 -2.09 0.73 -14.03
N GLU A 24 -3.37 0.48 -14.33
CA GLU A 24 -4.22 1.42 -15.08
C GLU A 24 -4.23 2.83 -14.45
N GLY A 25 -4.23 2.91 -13.11
CA GLY A 25 -4.11 4.17 -12.38
C GLY A 25 -2.75 4.86 -12.50
N ASP A 26 -1.66 4.11 -12.75
CA ASP A 26 -0.31 4.66 -12.90
C ASP A 26 -0.08 5.29 -14.28
N ALA A 27 -0.90 4.94 -15.27
CA ALA A 27 -0.88 5.54 -16.59
C ALA A 27 -1.56 6.92 -16.63
N GLU A 28 -2.37 7.24 -15.61
CA GLU A 28 -3.18 8.45 -15.61
C GLU A 28 -2.33 9.72 -15.40
N PRO A 29 -2.38 10.72 -16.30
CA PRO A 29 -1.53 11.91 -16.23
C PRO A 29 -1.88 12.78 -15.01
N ILE A 30 -3.16 12.82 -14.61
CA ILE A 30 -3.63 13.55 -13.43
C ILE A 30 -3.00 12.98 -12.15
N TYR A 31 -2.93 11.66 -12.05
CA TYR A 31 -2.29 10.98 -10.92
C TYR A 31 -0.79 11.32 -10.86
N ARG A 32 -0.09 11.22 -11.99
CA ARG A 32 1.35 11.55 -12.08
C ARG A 32 1.63 12.99 -11.70
N ALA A 33 0.83 13.92 -12.21
CA ALA A 33 0.94 15.35 -11.90
C ALA A 33 0.71 15.62 -10.40
N CYS A 34 -0.25 14.94 -9.77
CA CYS A 34 -0.47 15.04 -8.32
C CYS A 34 0.75 14.56 -7.53
N VAL A 35 1.33 13.41 -7.89
CA VAL A 35 2.50 12.85 -7.18
C VAL A 35 3.70 13.78 -7.33
N GLU A 36 3.98 14.27 -8.53
CA GLU A 36 5.08 15.21 -8.79
C GLU A 36 4.87 16.55 -8.05
N HIS A 37 3.64 17.06 -8.03
CA HIS A 37 3.31 18.26 -7.28
C HIS A 37 3.52 18.06 -5.78
N CYS A 38 3.04 16.94 -5.23
CA CYS A 38 3.21 16.61 -3.82
C CYS A 38 4.67 16.40 -3.43
N GLU A 39 5.50 15.78 -4.27
CA GLU A 39 6.93 15.64 -3.99
C GLU A 39 7.65 17.01 -3.93
N LYS A 40 7.16 18.01 -4.67
CA LYS A 40 7.71 19.38 -4.67
C LYS A 40 7.17 20.25 -3.55
N THR A 41 5.87 20.22 -3.28
CA THR A 41 5.20 21.11 -2.32
C THR A 41 4.99 20.48 -0.94
N GLY A 42 5.10 19.16 -0.85
CA GLY A 42 4.75 18.39 0.34
C GLY A 42 3.26 18.38 0.67
N CYS A 43 2.38 18.81 -0.25
CA CYS A 43 0.95 18.94 0.01
C CYS A 43 0.10 18.23 -1.06
N VAL A 44 -1.00 17.63 -0.62
CA VAL A 44 -2.07 17.08 -1.46
C VAL A 44 -3.39 17.71 -1.01
N GLN A 45 -3.99 18.52 -1.89
CA GLN A 45 -5.19 19.31 -1.56
C GLN A 45 -5.00 20.12 -0.27
N SER A 46 -5.78 19.85 0.79
CA SER A 46 -5.69 20.52 2.10
C SER A 46 -4.78 19.80 3.10
N ALA A 47 -4.27 18.61 2.76
CA ALA A 47 -3.38 17.83 3.62
C ALA A 47 -1.92 18.09 3.26
N CYS A 48 -1.16 18.68 4.17
CA CYS A 48 0.27 18.91 4.01
C CYS A 48 1.09 18.00 4.93
N PHE A 49 2.18 17.45 4.40
CA PHE A 49 3.08 16.53 5.06
C PHE A 49 4.41 17.22 5.34
N GLN A 50 4.67 17.53 6.61
CA GLN A 50 5.88 18.24 7.03
C GLN A 50 7.17 17.49 6.67
N HIS A 51 7.16 16.15 6.70
CA HIS A 51 8.31 15.31 6.33
C HIS A 51 8.63 15.32 4.81
N CYS A 52 7.76 15.91 3.98
CA CYS A 52 7.96 16.07 2.54
C CYS A 52 8.43 17.47 2.14
N ASN A 53 8.36 18.46 3.05
CA ASN A 53 8.53 19.85 2.67
C ASN A 53 10.01 20.24 2.72
N PHE A 54 10.67 20.25 1.55
CA PHE A 54 12.08 20.66 1.43
C PHE A 54 12.28 22.19 1.54
N THR A 55 11.20 22.98 1.44
CA THR A 55 11.27 24.43 1.22
C THR A 55 10.99 25.32 2.44
N SER A 56 10.53 24.79 3.56
CA SER A 56 10.31 25.61 4.76
C SER A 56 11.40 25.37 5.80
N GLY A 57 12.34 26.31 5.90
CA GLY A 57 13.30 26.45 7.01
C GLY A 57 12.61 26.79 8.34
N GLY A 58 11.69 25.94 8.77
CA GLY A 58 10.99 26.02 10.04
C GLY A 58 11.13 24.68 10.76
N TRP A 59 12.22 24.54 11.52
CA TRP A 59 12.26 23.59 12.61
C TRP A 59 11.10 23.92 13.53
N ASN A 60 10.09 23.05 13.57
CA ASN A 60 9.23 22.75 14.72
C ASN A 60 8.13 21.84 14.22
N HIS A 61 8.31 20.53 14.37
CA HIS A 61 7.33 19.59 14.91
C HIS A 61 7.94 18.19 14.77
N GLN A 62 8.14 17.54 15.92
CA GLN A 62 8.61 16.18 16.06
C GLN A 62 7.87 15.26 15.07
N GLU A 63 8.59 14.61 14.16
CA GLU A 63 8.00 13.51 13.39
C GLU A 63 7.39 12.52 14.39
N PRO A 64 6.09 12.22 14.32
CA PRO A 64 5.50 11.30 15.27
C PRO A 64 6.19 9.94 15.11
N LEU A 65 6.63 9.35 16.22
CA LEU A 65 7.46 8.13 16.26
C LEU A 65 6.86 6.97 15.44
N TYR A 66 5.53 6.95 15.27
CA TYR A 66 4.84 5.98 14.44
C TYR A 66 5.19 6.09 12.95
N LEU A 67 5.50 7.26 12.40
CA LEU A 67 5.91 7.44 11.00
C LEU A 67 7.32 6.89 10.79
N ARG A 68 8.23 7.15 11.74
CA ARG A 68 9.60 6.63 11.72
C ARG A 68 9.63 5.10 11.76
N TRP A 69 8.77 4.50 12.57
CA TRP A 69 8.63 3.05 12.65
C TRP A 69 8.10 2.43 11.35
N LYS A 70 7.24 3.15 10.62
CA LYS A 70 6.58 2.64 9.43
C LYS A 70 7.43 2.75 8.16
N GLN A 71 8.56 3.47 8.20
CA GLN A 71 9.46 3.68 7.04
C GLN A 71 8.72 4.28 5.83
N TRP A 72 7.85 5.26 6.07
CA TRP A 72 7.12 5.95 5.00
C TRP A 72 8.00 7.05 4.39
N ASP A 73 8.52 6.81 3.19
CA ASP A 73 9.15 7.86 2.39
C ASP A 73 8.12 8.85 1.86
N CYS A 74 8.54 10.11 1.65
CA CYS A 74 7.69 11.16 1.08
C CYS A 74 6.98 10.71 -0.21
N ARG A 75 7.70 10.04 -1.12
CA ARG A 75 7.16 9.49 -2.35
C ARG A 75 6.00 8.51 -2.12
N ASN A 76 6.11 7.65 -1.11
CA ASN A 76 5.08 6.67 -0.78
C ASN A 76 3.84 7.35 -0.18
N VAL A 77 4.05 8.42 0.59
CA VAL A 77 2.98 9.25 1.16
C VAL A 77 2.21 9.95 0.05
N CYS A 78 2.91 10.63 -0.84
CA CYS A 78 2.32 11.30 -2.01
C CYS A 78 1.55 10.33 -2.90
N ARG A 79 2.13 9.17 -3.23
CA ARG A 79 1.45 8.12 -4.01
C ARG A 79 0.15 7.66 -3.36
N TYR A 80 0.16 7.43 -2.05
CA TYR A 80 -1.02 6.99 -1.30
C TYR A 80 -2.11 8.06 -1.26
N HIS A 81 -1.76 9.31 -0.95
CA HIS A 81 -2.75 10.39 -0.85
C HIS A 81 -3.32 10.79 -2.22
N CYS A 82 -2.48 10.90 -3.26
CA CYS A 82 -2.96 11.16 -4.62
C CYS A 82 -3.87 10.05 -5.14
N MET A 83 -3.56 8.78 -4.83
CA MET A 83 -4.43 7.65 -5.15
C MET A 83 -5.81 7.81 -4.47
N LEU A 84 -5.84 8.11 -3.17
CA LEU A 84 -7.10 8.29 -2.45
C LEU A 84 -7.96 9.44 -3.00
N VAL A 85 -7.33 10.57 -3.34
CA VAL A 85 -8.02 11.72 -3.95
C VAL A 85 -8.65 11.33 -5.29
N ARG A 86 -7.89 10.67 -6.17
CA ARG A 86 -8.40 10.21 -7.47
C ARG A 86 -9.56 9.23 -7.33
N GLU A 87 -9.47 8.34 -6.36
CA GLU A 87 -10.52 7.35 -6.11
C GLU A 87 -11.77 7.98 -5.48
N GLU A 88 -11.63 9.03 -4.68
CA GLU A 88 -12.77 9.80 -4.20
C GLU A 88 -13.49 10.53 -5.35
N GLU A 89 -12.73 11.12 -6.27
CA GLU A 89 -13.27 11.76 -7.47
C GLU A 89 -13.95 10.74 -8.40
N ARG A 90 -13.33 9.58 -8.63
CA ARG A 90 -13.92 8.46 -9.38
C ARG A 90 -15.20 7.95 -8.73
N LYS A 91 -15.23 7.83 -7.40
CA LYS A 91 -16.43 7.45 -6.64
C LYS A 91 -17.57 8.47 -6.81
N LYS A 92 -17.26 9.78 -6.83
CA LYS A 92 -18.25 10.84 -7.10
C LYS A 92 -18.83 10.75 -8.52
N LEU A 93 -18.01 10.34 -9.48
CA LEU A 93 -18.42 10.10 -10.86
C LEU A 93 -19.09 8.73 -11.08
N GLY A 94 -19.20 7.89 -10.06
CA GLY A 94 -19.78 6.56 -10.15
C GLY A 94 -18.99 5.57 -11.01
N VAL A 95 -17.72 5.87 -11.31
CA VAL A 95 -16.86 4.96 -12.09
C VAL A 95 -16.19 3.92 -11.18
N LYS A 96 -15.85 2.77 -11.77
CA LYS A 96 -15.24 1.67 -11.03
C LYS A 96 -13.85 2.05 -10.49
N PRO A 97 -13.47 1.57 -9.30
CA PRO A 97 -12.15 1.81 -8.74
C PRO A 97 -11.08 1.12 -9.60
N VAL A 98 -9.88 1.71 -9.67
CA VAL A 98 -8.74 1.13 -10.39
C VAL A 98 -7.59 0.80 -9.45
N LYS A 99 -6.70 -0.06 -9.94
CA LYS A 99 -5.48 -0.46 -9.24
C LYS A 99 -4.39 0.59 -9.47
N TYR A 100 -3.59 0.89 -8.46
CA TYR A 100 -2.39 1.75 -8.55
C TYR A 100 -1.19 1.01 -7.99
N HIS A 101 -0.05 1.02 -8.69
CA HIS A 101 1.19 0.34 -8.28
C HIS A 101 0.98 -1.09 -7.75
N GLY A 102 0.10 -1.87 -8.38
CA GLY A 102 -0.15 -3.24 -7.95
C GLY A 102 -1.07 -3.38 -6.72
N LYS A 103 -1.63 -2.28 -6.19
CA LYS A 103 -2.45 -2.25 -4.96
C LYS A 103 -3.83 -1.66 -5.22
N TRP A 104 -4.82 -2.13 -4.46
CA TRP A 104 -6.15 -1.53 -4.44
C TRP A 104 -6.19 -0.34 -3.46
N PRO A 105 -7.01 0.69 -3.74
CA PRO A 105 -7.09 1.90 -2.94
C PRO A 105 -7.94 1.65 -1.69
N PHE A 106 -7.34 1.01 -0.69
CA PHE A 106 -7.97 0.84 0.61
C PHE A 106 -7.72 2.04 1.50
N ARG A 107 -8.79 2.60 2.08
CA ARG A 107 -8.68 3.65 3.09
C ARG A 107 -8.27 3.02 4.42
N ARG A 108 -7.07 3.35 4.90
CA ARG A 108 -6.63 2.93 6.24
C ARG A 108 -7.41 3.68 7.31
N VAL A 109 -7.99 2.96 8.27
CA VAL A 109 -8.66 3.54 9.44
C VAL A 109 -7.75 3.30 10.64
N TYR A 110 -7.30 4.37 11.31
CA TYR A 110 -6.32 4.33 12.41
C TYR A 110 -5.03 3.54 12.11
N GLY A 111 -4.61 3.49 10.83
CA GLY A 111 -3.40 2.78 10.41
C GLY A 111 -3.57 1.29 10.10
N ILE A 112 -4.75 0.71 10.41
CA ILE A 112 -5.13 -0.66 10.06
C ILE A 112 -5.76 -0.66 8.66
N GLN A 113 -5.31 -1.58 7.80
CA GLN A 113 -5.78 -1.69 6.42
C GLN A 113 -7.18 -2.33 6.32
N GLU A 114 -7.48 -3.30 7.19
CA GLU A 114 -8.76 -4.03 7.21
C GLU A 114 -9.24 -4.28 8.66
N PRO A 115 -9.89 -3.31 9.32
CA PRO A 115 -10.23 -3.41 10.74
C PRO A 115 -11.16 -4.60 11.06
N VAL A 116 -12.08 -4.92 10.15
CA VAL A 116 -13.03 -6.04 10.34
C VAL A 116 -12.31 -7.40 10.25
N SER A 117 -11.40 -7.55 9.29
CA SER A 117 -10.60 -8.77 9.13
C SER A 117 -9.73 -9.02 10.36
N VAL A 118 -9.09 -7.96 10.88
CA VAL A 118 -8.32 -8.02 12.13
C VAL A 118 -9.20 -8.44 13.30
N ALA A 119 -10.37 -7.81 13.48
CA ALA A 119 -11.29 -8.14 14.57
C ALA A 119 -11.74 -9.61 14.53
N LEU A 120 -12.14 -10.11 13.35
CA LEU A 120 -12.56 -11.50 13.17
C LEU A 120 -11.41 -12.48 13.42
N SER A 121 -10.20 -12.16 12.96
CA SER A 121 -9.01 -12.98 13.23
C SER A 121 -8.66 -13.03 14.72
N THR A 122 -8.79 -11.91 15.44
CA THR A 122 -8.57 -11.86 16.90
C THR A 122 -9.61 -12.69 17.65
N LEU A 123 -10.88 -12.63 17.25
CA LEU A 123 -11.94 -13.45 17.83
C LEU A 123 -11.70 -14.95 17.58
N ASN A 124 -11.29 -15.30 16.36
CA ASN A 124 -10.94 -16.67 16.02
C ASN A 124 -9.80 -17.19 16.92
N LEU A 125 -8.72 -16.41 17.04
CA LEU A 125 -7.58 -16.72 17.89
C LEU A 125 -7.98 -16.89 19.36
N ALA A 126 -8.87 -16.03 19.87
CA ALA A 126 -9.36 -16.13 21.25
C ALA A 126 -10.10 -17.45 21.50
N MET A 127 -10.92 -17.89 20.55
CA MET A 127 -11.61 -19.19 20.64
C MET A 127 -10.62 -20.37 20.61
N GLN A 128 -9.62 -20.33 19.72
CA GLN A 128 -8.57 -21.36 19.69
C GLN A 128 -7.76 -21.39 20.99
N PHE A 129 -7.41 -20.23 21.52
CA PHE A 129 -6.64 -20.11 22.76
C PHE A 129 -7.41 -20.65 23.97
N HIS A 130 -8.71 -20.34 24.05
CA HIS A 130 -9.59 -20.90 25.08
C HIS A 130 -9.69 -22.43 24.99
N GLY A 131 -9.86 -22.97 23.78
CA GLY A 131 -9.86 -24.42 23.55
C GLY A 131 -8.54 -25.08 23.95
N TRP A 132 -7.41 -24.45 23.63
CA TRP A 132 -6.08 -24.94 24.00
C TRP A 132 -5.88 -24.99 25.52
N ILE A 133 -6.26 -23.93 26.25
CA ILE A 133 -6.18 -23.91 27.73
C ILE A 133 -7.02 -25.03 28.34
N SER A 134 -8.24 -25.24 27.85
CA SER A 134 -9.12 -26.31 28.34
C SER A 134 -8.51 -27.68 28.10
N PHE A 135 -7.95 -27.93 26.91
CA PHE A 135 -7.26 -29.17 26.60
C PHE A 135 -6.01 -29.37 27.46
N SER A 136 -5.18 -28.33 27.64
CA SER A 136 -3.99 -28.39 28.49
C SER A 136 -4.34 -28.69 29.95
N SER A 137 -5.41 -28.08 30.48
CA SER A 137 -5.89 -28.35 31.83
C SER A 137 -6.36 -29.81 32.02
N LEU A 138 -7.10 -30.35 31.04
CA LEU A 138 -7.53 -31.75 31.04
C LEU A 138 -6.35 -32.71 30.93
N TYR A 139 -5.38 -32.41 30.06
CA TYR A 139 -4.18 -33.23 29.90
C TYR A 139 -3.35 -33.28 31.20
N THR A 140 -3.15 -32.15 31.87
CA THR A 140 -2.41 -32.09 33.13
C THR A 140 -3.13 -32.81 34.28
N THR A 141 -4.46 -32.77 34.34
CA THR A 141 -5.24 -33.48 35.39
C THR A 141 -5.39 -34.98 35.14
N ARG A 142 -5.22 -35.46 33.90
CA ARG A 142 -5.25 -36.90 33.57
C ARG A 142 -3.89 -37.60 33.65
N CYS A 143 -2.79 -36.85 33.67
CA CYS A 143 -1.43 -37.40 33.77
C CYS A 143 -0.83 -37.35 35.19
N LEU A 144 -1.56 -36.81 36.16
CA LEU A 144 -1.30 -36.87 37.61
C LEU A 144 -2.15 -37.98 38.23
#